data_AF-A0A7C6BUC2-F1
#
_entry.id   AF-A0A7C6BUC2-F1
#
_cell.length_a   1.000
_cell.length_b   1.000
_cell.length_c   1.000
_cell.angle_alpha   90.00
_cell.angle_beta   90.00
_cell.angle_gamma   90.00
#
_symmetry.space_group_name_H-M   'P 1'
#
loop_
_entity.id
_entity.type
_entity.pdbx_description
1 polymer ?
#
loop_
_entity_poly.entity_id
_entity_poly.type
_entity_poly.pdbx_seq_one_letter_code
_entity_poly.pdbx_strand_id
1 'polypeptide(L)' 'TFNEPIKPGTMNIQLKTNTGTNIPTTNTINGNTLTITPNNPLKKATKYTIILYAGSITDLAGNPITKYSRPFTTAAV' A
#
# COMPACT_ATOMS: atom_id res chain seq x y z
N THR A 1 8.42 4.56 1.05
CA THR A 1 9.33 5.07 0.02
C THR A 1 10.28 3.97 -0.40
N PHE A 2 10.60 3.91 -1.69
CA PHE A 2 11.55 2.98 -2.28
C PHE A 2 12.93 3.65 -2.40
N ASN A 3 13.99 2.87 -2.59
CA ASN A 3 15.36 3.38 -2.77
C ASN A 3 15.61 3.97 -4.17
N GLU A 4 14.70 3.76 -5.12
CA GLU A 4 14.79 4.24 -6.49
C GLU A 4 13.42 4.63 -7.05
N PRO A 5 13.36 5.42 -8.15
CA PRO A 5 12.11 5.75 -8.82
C PRO A 5 11.34 4.52 -9.27
N ILE A 6 10.02 4.56 -9.09
CA ILE A 6 9.10 3.46 -9.40
C ILE A 6 8.05 3.90 -10.40
N LYS A 7 7.40 2.93 -11.04
CA LYS A 7 6.24 3.12 -11.92
C LYS A 7 5.14 2.10 -11.63
N PRO A 8 3.89 2.37 -12.06
CA PRO A 8 2.80 1.42 -11.92
C PRO A 8 3.11 0.08 -12.59
N GLY A 9 2.88 -1.02 -11.86
CA GLY A 9 2.77 -2.36 -12.42
C GLY A 9 1.29 -2.74 -12.58
N THR A 10 0.88 -3.86 -11.99
CA THR A 10 -0.54 -4.25 -11.91
C THR A 10 -1.37 -3.38 -10.97
N MET A 11 -0.72 -2.57 -10.12
CA MET A 11 -1.37 -1.76 -9.06
C MET A 11 -2.26 -2.55 -8.10
N ASN A 12 -2.03 -3.86 -7.97
CA ASN A 12 -2.70 -4.71 -6.99
C ASN A 12 -2.19 -4.42 -5.57
N ILE A 13 -2.79 -3.40 -4.97
CA ILE A 13 -2.46 -2.84 -3.65
C ILE A 13 -3.72 -2.89 -2.80
N GLN A 14 -3.60 -3.43 -1.59
CA GLN A 14 -4.72 -3.60 -0.68
C GLN A 14 -4.39 -3.04 0.69
N LEU A 15 -5.38 -2.39 1.29
CA LEU A 15 -5.39 -2.06 2.71
C LEU A 15 -6.48 -2.91 3.35
N LYS A 16 -6.13 -3.77 4.31
CA LYS A 16 -7.08 -4.66 4.98
C LYS A 16 -7.19 -4.38 6.46
N THR A 17 -8.37 -4.59 7.02
CA THR A 17 -8.58 -4.71 8.47
C THR A 17 -7.98 -6.02 9.00
N ASN A 18 -7.88 -6.16 10.33
CA ASN A 18 -7.47 -7.42 10.95
C ASN A 18 -8.40 -8.60 10.64
N THR A 19 -9.67 -8.35 10.27
CA THR A 19 -10.64 -9.39 9.86
C THR A 19 -10.56 -9.71 8.36
N GLY A 20 -9.65 -9.09 7.62
CA GLY A 20 -9.44 -9.33 6.19
C GLY A 20 -10.32 -8.48 5.26
N THR A 21 -11.21 -7.65 5.79
CA THR A 21 -12.04 -6.73 4.99
C THR A 21 -11.18 -5.70 4.29
N ASN A 22 -11.36 -5.54 2.97
CA ASN A 22 -10.63 -4.57 2.16
C ASN A 22 -11.18 -3.16 2.38
N ILE A 23 -10.28 -2.19 2.54
CA ILE A 23 -10.56 -0.77 2.65
C ILE A 23 -10.23 -0.10 1.31
N PRO A 24 -11.21 0.59 0.68
CA PRO A 24 -10.97 1.33 -0.55
C PRO A 24 -9.89 2.40 -0.35
N THR A 25 -8.95 2.45 -1.29
CA THR A 25 -7.82 3.39 -1.28
C THR A 25 -7.63 4.00 -2.67
N THR A 26 -7.09 5.21 -2.69
CA THR A 26 -6.55 5.86 -3.88
C THR A 26 -5.02 5.86 -3.78
N ASN A 27 -4.35 5.35 -4.82
CA ASN A 27 -2.91 5.15 -4.82
C ASN A 27 -2.25 6.05 -5.85
N THR A 28 -1.23 6.80 -5.44
CA THR A 28 -0.46 7.68 -6.34
C THR A 28 1.03 7.37 -6.22
N ILE A 29 1.75 7.56 -7.32
CA ILE A 29 3.21 7.41 -7.38
C ILE A 29 3.82 8.76 -7.76
N ASN A 30 4.82 9.19 -6.99
CA ASN A 30 5.64 10.35 -7.31
C ASN A 30 7.12 10.01 -7.08
N GLY A 31 7.88 9.89 -8.16
CA GLY A 31 9.28 9.44 -8.12
C GLY A 31 9.42 8.06 -7.48
N ASN A 32 10.05 8.00 -6.31
CA ASN A 32 10.29 6.77 -5.53
C ASN A 32 9.25 6.55 -4.42
N THR A 33 8.17 7.33 -4.39
CA THR A 33 7.18 7.31 -3.30
C THR A 33 5.82 6.86 -3.81
N LEU A 34 5.33 5.75 -3.24
CA LEU A 34 3.93 5.31 -3.33
C LEU A 34 3.16 5.87 -2.14
N THR A 35 2.11 6.63 -2.42
CA THR A 35 1.17 7.16 -1.43
C THR A 35 -0.14 6.38 -1.52
N ILE A 36 -0.56 5.78 -0.40
CA ILE A 36 -1.80 5.01 -0.27
C ILE A 36 -2.74 5.83 0.61
N THR A 37 -3.83 6.34 0.03
CA THR A 37 -4.80 7.18 0.74
C THR A 37 -6.10 6.43 0.92
N PRO A 38 -6.50 6.05 2.14
CA PRO A 38 -7.84 5.54 2.40
C PRO A 38 -8.91 6.55 1.95
N ASN A 39 -9.94 6.09 1.24
CA ASN A 39 -11.00 6.98 0.75
C ASN A 39 -11.86 7.53 1.90
N ASN A 40 -11.87 6.84 3.04
CA ASN A 40 -12.55 7.25 4.26
C ASN A 40 -11.58 7.20 5.45
N PRO A 41 -11.79 8.03 6.49
CA PRO A 41 -11.00 7.97 7.71
C PRO A 41 -10.97 6.56 8.32
N LEU A 42 -9.78 6.13 8.75
CA LEU A 42 -9.61 4.85 9.43
C LEU A 42 -10.15 4.92 10.85
N LYS A 43 -10.65 3.78 11.36
CA LYS A 43 -11.08 3.67 12.76
C LYS A 43 -9.86 3.79 13.68
N LYS A 44 -10.03 4.45 14.82
CA LYS A 44 -8.99 4.59 15.86
C LYS A 44 -8.72 3.25 16.54
N ALA A 45 -7.55 3.12 17.18
CA ALA A 45 -7.12 1.91 17.88
C ALA A 45 -7.36 0.60 17.10
N THR A 46 -7.26 0.65 15.77
CA THR A 46 -7.63 -0.46 14.88
C THR A 46 -6.41 -0.89 14.08
N LYS A 47 -6.17 -2.22 14.03
CA LYS A 47 -5.09 -2.81 13.26
C LYS A 47 -5.49 -2.96 11.79
N TYR A 48 -4.61 -2.47 10.92
CA TYR A 48 -4.70 -2.59 9.47
C TYR A 48 -3.41 -3.17 8.90
N THR A 49 -3.48 -3.70 7.69
CA THR A 49 -2.34 -4.25 6.96
C THR A 49 -2.34 -3.74 5.53
N ILE A 50 -1.23 -3.11 5.12
CA ILE A 50 -0.97 -2.79 3.72
C ILE A 50 -0.35 -4.03 3.07
N ILE A 51 -0.85 -4.41 1.91
CA ILE A 51 -0.36 -5.52 1.10
C ILE A 51 -0.10 -5.00 -0.31
N LEU A 52 1.15 -5.06 -0.75
CA LEU A 52 1.53 -4.87 -2.14
C LEU A 52 1.77 -6.27 -2.72
N TYR A 53 0.95 -6.69 -3.69
CA TYR A 53 1.15 -7.99 -4.32
C TYR A 53 2.36 -7.94 -5.27
N ALA A 54 2.92 -9.11 -5.58
CA ALA A 54 4.04 -9.19 -6.52
C ALA A 54 3.67 -8.54 -7.86
N GLY A 55 4.57 -7.72 -8.40
CA GLY A 55 4.33 -6.96 -9.64
C GLY A 55 3.29 -5.85 -9.53
N SER A 56 2.84 -5.46 -8.35
CA SER A 56 1.97 -4.28 -8.18
C SER A 56 2.70 -2.97 -8.52
N ILE A 57 4.00 -2.93 -8.26
CA ILE A 57 4.92 -1.84 -8.58
C ILE A 57 6.14 -2.44 -9.28
N THR A 58 6.72 -1.68 -10.21
CA THR A 58 8.00 -2.00 -10.85
C THR A 58 8.95 -0.82 -10.74
N ASP A 59 10.26 -1.04 -10.81
CA ASP A 59 11.20 0.03 -11.10
C ASP A 59 11.05 0.55 -12.55
N LEU A 60 11.85 1.54 -12.93
CA LEU A 60 11.80 2.06 -14.30
C LEU A 60 12.26 1.03 -15.36
N ALA A 61 13.18 0.12 -15.01
CA ALA A 61 13.68 -0.94 -15.87
C ALA A 61 12.69 -2.11 -16.05
N GLY A 62 11.62 -2.16 -15.26
CA GLY A 62 10.59 -3.20 -15.33
C GLY A 62 10.79 -4.36 -14.35
N ASN A 63 11.69 -4.24 -13.37
CA ASN A 63 11.84 -5.25 -12.32
C ASN A 63 10.68 -5.12 -11.32
N PRO A 64 9.86 -6.17 -11.15
CA PRO A 64 8.71 -6.12 -10.25
C PRO A 64 9.12 -6.26 -8.79
N ILE A 65 8.39 -5.59 -7.90
CA ILE A 65 8.51 -5.87 -6.47
C ILE A 65 8.01 -7.29 -6.16
N THR A 66 8.62 -7.93 -5.15
CA THR A 66 8.04 -9.10 -4.51
C THR A 66 6.88 -8.70 -3.59
N LYS A 67 6.08 -9.67 -3.14
CA LYS A 67 4.98 -9.39 -2.21
C LYS A 67 5.50 -8.73 -0.94
N TYR A 68 4.97 -7.57 -0.61
CA TYR A 68 5.28 -6.82 0.59
C TYR A 68 4.04 -6.69 1.46
N SER A 69 4.19 -6.87 2.78
CA SER A 69 3.09 -6.77 3.74
C SER A 69 3.55 -6.07 5.01
N ARG A 70 2.81 -5.05 5.43
CA ARG A 70 3.14 -4.28 6.63
C ARG A 70 1.89 -3.97 7.46
N PRO A 71 1.79 -4.52 8.69
CA PRO A 71 0.75 -4.14 9.61
C PRO A 71 1.06 -2.80 10.29
N PHE A 72 0.01 -2.08 10.68
CA PHE A 72 0.08 -0.92 11.55
C PHE A 72 -1.21 -0.80 12.37
N THR A 73 -1.16 -0.05 13.48
CA THR A 73 -2.34 0.25 14.30
C THR A 73 -2.50 1.75 14.36
N THR A 74 -3.71 2.25 14.13
CA THR A 74 -4.01 3.68 14.31
C THR A 74 -3.90 4.08 15.78
N ALA A 75 -3.53 5.32 16.04
CA ALA A 75 -3.40 5.82 17.41
C ALA A 75 -4.70 5.65 18.23
N ALA A 76 -4.54 5.50 19.54
CA ALA A 76 -5.63 5.59 20.49
C ALA A 76 -6.16 7.05 20.58
N VAL A 77 -7.29 7.23 21.26
CA VAL A 77 -7.77 8.56 21.66
C VAL A 77 -6.88 9.08 22.78
#